data_AF-A0A963LNS5-F1
#
_entry.id   AF-A0A963LNS5-F1
#
_cell.length_a   1.000
_cell.length_b   1.000
_cell.length_c   1.000
_cell.angle_alpha   90.00
_cell.angle_beta   90.00
_cell.angle_gamma   90.00
#
_symmetry.space_group_name_H-M   'P 1'
#
loop_
_entity.id
_entity.type
_entity.pdbx_description
1 polymer ?
#
loop_
_entity_poly.entity_id
_entity_poly.type
_entity_poly.pdbx_seq_one_letter_code
_entity_poly.pdbx_strand_id
1 'polypeptide(L)'
;MLSSSSRLLRVLSLLQTRSHWSGQELAERLAVNPRTLRRDIDRLRQLGYPIHATSGVAGGYAFRAGQALPPLLLDDDEALAVAIALQVAAAGTVSGVEEASLRALVKLAQVMPARLRRRTDALRSAILPLQRMGPTVDANVLATLAAA
;
A
#
# COMPACT_ATOMS: atom_id res chain seq x y z
N MET A 1 -8.54 24.13 12.12
CA MET A 1 -7.84 22.97 12.70
C MET A 1 -8.44 21.69 12.15
N LEU A 2 -7.63 20.72 11.75
CA LEU A 2 -8.12 19.41 11.30
C LEU A 2 -8.89 18.72 12.44
N SER A 3 -10.06 18.15 12.13
CA SER A 3 -10.80 17.28 13.05
C SER A 3 -9.91 16.12 13.53
N SER A 4 -10.19 15.54 14.70
CA SER A 4 -9.36 14.45 15.24
C SER A 4 -9.19 13.28 14.25
N SER A 5 -10.24 12.96 13.48
CA SER A 5 -10.20 11.89 12.48
C SER A 5 -9.38 12.26 11.25
N SER A 6 -9.51 13.49 10.74
CA SER A 6 -8.71 13.95 9.59
C SER A 6 -7.22 14.05 9.91
N ARG A 7 -6.87 14.39 11.15
CA ARG A 7 -5.47 14.40 11.60
C ARG A 7 -4.89 13.00 11.74
N LEU A 8 -5.64 12.02 12.22
CA LEU A 8 -5.21 10.61 12.26
C LEU A 8 -4.89 10.07 10.88
N LEU A 9 -5.74 10.35 9.89
CA LEU A 9 -5.50 9.98 8.49
C LEU A 9 -4.24 10.66 7.93
N ARG A 10 -4.01 11.93 8.29
CA ARG A 10 -2.79 12.68 7.91
C ARG A 10 -1.51 12.10 8.53
N VAL A 11 -1.57 11.67 9.80
CA VAL A 11 -0.46 10.98 10.47
C VAL A 11 -0.15 9.68 9.72
N LEU A 12 -1.19 8.88 9.42
CA LEU A 12 -1.04 7.62 8.72
C LEU A 12 -0.43 7.81 7.32
N SER A 13 -0.93 8.78 6.54
CA SER A 13 -0.40 9.05 5.20
C SER A 13 1.09 9.43 5.24
N LEU A 14 1.52 10.25 6.21
CA LEU A 14 2.93 10.61 6.37
C LEU A 14 3.79 9.39 6.75
N LEU A 15 3.31 8.56 7.68
CA LEU A 15 4.03 7.34 8.08
C LEU A 15 4.17 6.32 6.93
N GLN A 16 3.28 6.36 5.92
CA GLN A 16 3.36 5.50 4.74
C GLN A 16 4.33 6.00 3.68
N THR A 17 4.70 7.30 3.65
CA THR A 17 5.61 7.83 2.61
C THR A 17 7.08 7.45 2.84
N ARG A 18 7.50 7.15 4.08
CA ARG A 18 8.87 6.73 4.40
C ARG A 18 8.91 5.83 5.62
N SER A 19 9.87 4.91 5.65
CA SER A 19 10.00 3.86 6.66
C SER A 19 10.27 4.36 8.09
N HIS A 20 10.81 5.58 8.25
CA HIS A 20 11.11 6.17 9.55
C HIS A 20 10.90 7.69 9.55
N TRP A 21 10.35 8.21 10.65
CA TRP A 21 10.20 9.63 10.93
C TRP A 21 10.77 9.98 12.29
N SER A 22 11.56 11.06 12.40
CA SER A 22 11.84 11.64 13.71
C SER A 22 10.54 12.17 14.33
N GLY A 23 10.40 12.07 15.66
CA GLY A 23 9.20 12.54 16.34
C GLY A 23 8.99 14.05 16.20
N GLN A 24 10.08 14.81 16.13
CA GLN A 24 10.07 16.26 16.04
C GLN A 24 9.65 16.73 14.63
N GLU A 25 10.25 16.18 13.57
CA GLU A 25 9.91 16.53 12.19
C GLU A 25 8.46 16.16 11.86
N LEU A 26 7.97 15.01 12.36
CA LEU A 26 6.60 14.59 12.16
C LEU A 26 5.61 15.55 12.85
N ALA A 27 5.94 16.01 14.06
CA ALA A 27 5.13 16.97 14.81
C ALA A 27 5.08 18.34 14.11
N GLU A 28 6.22 18.82 13.61
CA GLU A 28 6.33 20.07 12.85
C GLU A 28 5.50 20.04 11.57
N ARG A 29 5.61 18.96 10.76
CA ARG A 29 4.81 18.81 9.53
C ARG A 29 3.30 18.74 9.78
N LEU A 30 2.90 18.20 10.92
CA LEU A 30 1.50 18.12 11.33
C LEU A 30 1.01 19.37 12.05
N ALA A 31 1.91 20.35 12.32
CA ALA A 31 1.64 21.55 13.11
C ALA A 31 1.01 21.22 14.48
N VAL A 32 1.53 20.19 15.16
CA VAL A 32 1.09 19.77 16.50
C VAL A 32 2.26 19.67 17.47
N ASN A 33 1.97 19.68 18.77
CA ASN A 33 2.99 19.41 19.76
C ASN A 33 3.30 17.89 19.84
N PRO A 34 4.49 17.51 20.36
CA PRO A 34 4.88 16.10 20.49
C PRO A 34 3.92 15.24 21.33
N ARG A 35 3.23 15.84 22.31
CA ARG A 35 2.28 15.15 23.19
C ARG A 35 1.01 14.73 22.44
N THR A 36 0.52 15.60 21.56
CA THR A 36 -0.61 15.33 20.65
C THR A 36 -0.23 14.29 19.61
N LEU A 37 0.97 14.40 19.02
CA LEU A 37 1.47 13.38 18.09
C LEU A 37 1.50 12.00 18.74
N ARG A 38 2.08 11.88 19.94
CA ARG A 38 2.13 10.60 20.68
C ARG A 38 0.73 10.02 20.89
N ARG A 39 -0.24 10.84 21.28
CA ARG A 39 -1.64 10.42 21.47
C ARG A 39 -2.29 9.93 20.17
N ASP A 40 -1.99 10.56 19.03
CA ASP A 40 -2.51 10.13 17.74
C ASP A 40 -1.83 8.84 17.24
N ILE A 41 -0.54 8.65 17.51
CA ILE A 41 0.18 7.39 17.25
C ILE A 41 -0.42 6.24 18.08
N ASP A 42 -0.69 6.47 19.36
CA ASP A 42 -1.27 5.44 20.24
C ASP A 42 -2.70 5.07 19.80
N ARG A 43 -3.48 6.02 19.29
CA ARG A 43 -4.79 5.74 18.67
C ARG A 43 -4.65 4.88 17.41
N LEU A 44 -3.69 5.17 16.53
CA LEU A 44 -3.45 4.34 15.34
C LEU A 44 -3.04 2.91 15.75
N ARG A 45 -2.22 2.74 16.79
CA ARG A 45 -1.86 1.42 17.33
C ARG A 45 -3.08 0.65 17.84
N GLN A 46 -3.98 1.32 18.55
CA GLN A 46 -5.24 0.71 19.02
C GLN A 46 -6.14 0.26 17.86
N LEU A 47 -6.03 0.92 16.70
CA LEU A 47 -6.71 0.53 15.46
C LEU A 47 -5.97 -0.59 14.69
N GLY A 48 -4.90 -1.15 15.24
CA GLY A 48 -4.15 -2.26 14.65
C GLY A 48 -3.03 -1.86 13.70
N TYR A 49 -2.68 -0.57 13.59
CA TYR A 49 -1.57 -0.15 12.76
C TYR A 49 -0.21 -0.43 13.43
N PRO A 50 0.71 -1.16 12.76
CA PRO A 50 2.01 -1.56 13.31
C PRO A 50 3.04 -0.41 13.30
N ILE A 51 2.92 0.49 14.27
CA ILE A 51 3.83 1.64 14.43
C ILE A 51 4.82 1.35 15.57
N HIS A 52 6.10 1.28 15.25
CA HIS A 52 7.19 1.19 16.23
C HIS A 52 7.66 2.59 16.63
N ALA A 53 7.99 2.75 17.91
CA ALA A 53 8.62 3.97 18.40
C ALA A 53 10.00 3.63 18.94
N THR A 54 11.01 4.40 18.51
CA THR A 54 12.37 4.33 19.05
C THR A 54 12.56 5.51 20.00
N SER A 55 13.08 5.26 21.20
CA SER A 55 13.42 6.31 22.18
C SER A 55 14.86 6.81 22.00
N GLY A 56 15.16 8.02 22.50
CA GLY A 56 16.50 8.63 22.45
C GLY A 56 16.53 9.97 21.70
N VAL A 57 17.72 10.55 21.58
CA VAL A 57 17.96 11.87 20.95
C VAL A 57 17.60 11.88 19.46
N ALA A 58 17.68 10.72 18.80
CA ALA A 58 17.22 10.47 17.44
C ALA A 58 15.93 9.62 17.40
N GLY A 59 15.13 9.66 18.47
CA GLY A 59 13.91 8.89 18.58
C GLY A 59 12.85 9.27 17.55
N GLY A 60 12.02 8.30 17.17
CA GLY A 60 11.09 8.48 16.06
C GLY A 60 10.07 7.35 15.92
N TYR A 61 9.22 7.50 14.91
CA TYR A 61 8.15 6.57 14.58
C TYR A 61 8.43 5.89 13.24
N ALA A 62 8.27 4.58 13.19
CA ALA A 62 8.43 3.78 12.00
C ALA A 62 7.18 2.96 11.77
N PHE A 63 6.66 2.99 10.53
CA PHE A 63 5.62 2.08 10.10
C PHE A 63 6.30 0.80 9.60
N ARG A 64 6.18 -0.31 10.33
CA ARG A 64 6.73 -1.60 9.88
C ARG A 64 5.59 -2.50 9.43
N ALA A 65 5.77 -3.19 8.32
CA ALA A 65 4.83 -4.23 7.90
C ALA A 65 4.66 -5.27 9.02
N GLY A 66 3.42 -5.46 9.48
CA GLY A 66 3.06 -6.53 10.41
C GLY A 66 2.75 -7.83 9.67
N GLN A 67 2.02 -8.76 10.31
CA GLN A 67 1.62 -10.04 9.69
C GLN A 67 0.62 -9.89 8.53
N ALA A 68 -0.06 -8.74 8.42
CA ALA A 68 -1.01 -8.45 7.36
C ALA A 68 -0.65 -7.13 6.67
N LEU A 69 -0.96 -7.04 5.37
CA LEU A 69 -0.78 -5.82 4.58
C LEU A 69 -1.79 -4.76 5.07
N PRO A 70 -1.35 -3.61 5.58
CA PRO A 70 -2.26 -2.55 6.02
C PRO A 70 -2.94 -1.86 4.82
N PRO A 71 -4.03 -1.09 5.03
CA PRO A 71 -4.65 -0.29 3.98
C PRO A 71 -3.63 0.67 3.34
N LEU A 72 -3.40 0.50 2.04
CA LEU A 72 -2.51 1.36 1.25
C LEU A 72 -3.28 2.57 0.75
N LEU A 73 -2.72 3.76 0.97
CA LEU A 73 -3.16 4.97 0.28
C LEU A 73 -2.39 5.04 -1.04
N LEU A 74 -3.08 4.73 -2.13
CA LEU A 74 -2.54 4.84 -3.48
C LEU A 74 -3.00 6.17 -4.11
N ASP A 75 -2.09 6.87 -4.77
CA ASP A 75 -2.48 7.94 -5.68
C ASP A 75 -3.06 7.40 -7.00
N ASP A 76 -3.49 8.29 -7.89
CA ASP A 76 -4.12 7.89 -9.15
C ASP A 76 -3.19 7.07 -10.05
N ASP A 77 -1.90 7.42 -10.12
CA ASP A 77 -0.93 6.79 -11.01
C ASP A 77 -0.45 5.45 -10.42
N GLU A 78 -0.25 5.39 -9.10
CA GLU A 78 0.03 4.16 -8.36
C GLU A 78 -1.11 3.14 -8.50
N ALA A 79 -2.35 3.58 -8.32
CA ALA A 79 -3.52 2.71 -8.46
C ALA A 79 -3.68 2.19 -9.90
N LEU A 80 -3.38 3.01 -10.91
CA LEU A 80 -3.35 2.58 -12.31
C LEU A 80 -2.25 1.55 -12.56
N ALA A 81 -1.02 1.78 -12.08
CA ALA A 81 0.10 0.87 -12.23
C ALA A 81 -0.19 -0.50 -11.60
N VAL A 82 -0.76 -0.51 -10.38
CA VAL A 82 -1.16 -1.75 -9.71
C VAL A 82 -2.23 -2.50 -10.50
N ALA A 83 -3.24 -1.79 -11.03
CA ALA A 83 -4.29 -2.43 -11.83
C ALA A 83 -3.72 -3.12 -13.09
N ILE A 84 -2.79 -2.47 -13.79
CA ILE A 84 -2.12 -3.04 -14.97
C ILE A 84 -1.29 -4.26 -14.57
N ALA A 85 -0.49 -4.16 -13.51
CA ALA A 85 0.36 -5.25 -13.05
C ALA A 85 -0.47 -6.49 -12.66
N LEU A 86 -1.60 -6.29 -11.97
CA LEU A 86 -2.53 -7.37 -11.62
C LEU A 86 -3.16 -8.02 -12.85
N GLN A 87 -3.49 -7.24 -13.87
CA GLN A 87 -4.02 -7.77 -15.12
C GLN A 87 -2.98 -8.58 -15.89
N VAL A 88 -1.73 -8.12 -15.92
CA VAL A 88 -0.60 -8.85 -16.53
C VAL A 88 -0.33 -10.13 -15.75
N ALA A 89 -0.34 -10.10 -14.42
CA ALA A 89 -0.14 -11.28 -13.57
C ALA A 89 -1.26 -12.32 -13.75
N ALA A 90 -2.52 -11.87 -13.89
CA ALA A 90 -3.66 -12.75 -14.14
C ALA A 90 -3.62 -13.48 -15.49
N ALA A 91 -2.91 -12.93 -16.47
CA ALA A 91 -2.74 -13.50 -17.81
C ALA A 91 -1.30 -14.02 -18.05
N GLY A 92 -0.45 -14.02 -17.02
CA GLY A 92 0.97 -14.34 -17.11
C GLY A 92 1.25 -15.84 -17.09
N THR A 93 2.53 -16.21 -17.20
CA THR A 93 2.99 -17.61 -17.17
C THR A 93 3.33 -18.11 -15.76
N VAL A 94 3.13 -17.28 -14.73
CA VAL A 94 3.38 -17.66 -13.34
C VAL A 94 2.10 -18.27 -12.78
N SER A 95 2.11 -19.57 -12.55
CA SER A 95 0.94 -20.28 -12.03
C SER A 95 0.80 -20.12 -10.52
N GLY A 96 -0.43 -20.06 -10.04
CA GLY A 96 -0.77 -19.93 -8.61
C GLY A 96 -1.01 -18.49 -8.15
N VAL A 97 -0.90 -17.49 -9.03
CA VAL A 97 -1.17 -16.08 -8.71
C VAL A 97 -2.33 -15.50 -9.52
N GLU A 98 -2.89 -16.23 -10.48
CA GLU A 98 -3.90 -15.74 -11.41
C GLU A 98 -5.17 -15.34 -10.68
N GLU A 99 -5.72 -16.27 -9.88
CA GLU A 99 -6.94 -16.04 -9.11
C GLU A 99 -6.73 -15.01 -8.00
N ALA A 100 -5.56 -15.01 -7.35
CA ALA A 100 -5.20 -13.99 -6.38
C ALA A 100 -5.15 -12.59 -7.04
N SER A 101 -4.59 -12.49 -8.24
CA SER A 101 -4.48 -11.25 -9.01
C SER A 101 -5.86 -10.73 -9.43
N LEU A 102 -6.74 -11.61 -9.93
CA LEU A 102 -8.12 -11.24 -10.26
C LEU A 102 -8.90 -10.74 -9.04
N ARG A 103 -8.80 -11.45 -7.90
CA ARG A 103 -9.45 -11.02 -6.65
C ARG A 103 -8.93 -9.66 -6.16
N ALA A 104 -7.62 -9.43 -6.24
CA ALA A 104 -7.03 -8.14 -5.89
C ALA A 104 -7.52 -7.02 -6.82
N LEU A 105 -7.61 -7.29 -8.14
CA LEU A 105 -8.11 -6.32 -9.11
C LEU A 105 -9.56 -5.93 -8.84
N VAL A 106 -10.41 -6.90 -8.48
CA VAL A 106 -11.81 -6.63 -8.08
C VAL A 106 -11.87 -5.74 -6.84
N LYS A 107 -11.08 -6.04 -5.80
CA LYS A 107 -11.01 -5.21 -4.58
C LYS A 107 -10.57 -3.79 -4.89
N LEU A 108 -9.57 -3.63 -5.76
CA LEU A 108 -9.08 -2.31 -6.15
C LEU A 108 -10.14 -1.53 -6.94
N ALA A 109 -10.79 -2.16 -7.92
CA ALA A 109 -11.83 -1.52 -8.73
C ALA A 109 -13.03 -1.02 -7.92
N GLN A 110 -13.37 -1.70 -6.81
CA GLN A 110 -14.46 -1.28 -5.91
C GLN A 110 -14.19 0.05 -5.21
N VAL A 111 -12.92 0.37 -4.92
CA VAL A 111 -12.53 1.59 -4.22
C VAL A 111 -12.06 2.71 -5.17
N MET A 112 -11.89 2.43 -6.46
CA MET A 112 -11.47 3.41 -7.45
C MET A 112 -12.56 4.46 -7.75
N PRO A 113 -12.20 5.76 -7.83
CA PRO A 113 -13.08 6.80 -8.35
C PRO A 113 -13.50 6.53 -9.80
N ALA A 114 -14.70 6.98 -10.19
CA ALA A 114 -15.25 6.74 -11.52
C ALA A 114 -14.36 7.23 -12.68
N ARG A 115 -13.57 8.30 -12.46
CA ARG A 115 -12.57 8.79 -13.44
C ARG A 115 -11.45 7.77 -13.67
N LEU A 116 -10.98 7.13 -12.60
CA LEU A 116 -9.85 6.21 -12.65
C LEU A 116 -10.28 4.87 -13.23
N ARG A 117 -11.48 4.37 -12.86
CA ARG A 117 -12.07 3.17 -13.47
C ARG A 117 -12.15 3.29 -14.99
N ARG A 118 -12.67 4.41 -15.51
CA ARG A 118 -12.74 4.66 -16.97
C ARG A 118 -11.37 4.62 -17.64
N ARG A 119 -10.35 5.20 -17.00
CA ARG A 119 -8.97 5.18 -17.52
C ARG A 119 -8.40 3.77 -17.54
N THR A 120 -8.60 3.00 -16.48
CA THR A 120 -8.18 1.60 -16.39
C THR A 120 -8.91 0.71 -17.40
N ASP A 121 -10.22 0.87 -17.57
CA ASP A 121 -11.04 0.11 -18.52
C ASP A 121 -10.62 0.40 -19.98
N ALA A 122 -10.39 1.67 -20.31
CA ALA A 122 -9.89 2.07 -21.62
C ALA A 122 -8.53 1.42 -21.92
N LEU A 123 -7.61 1.46 -20.95
CA LEU A 123 -6.30 0.85 -21.10
C LEU A 123 -6.39 -0.68 -21.20
N ARG A 124 -7.24 -1.32 -20.40
CA ARG A 124 -7.53 -2.76 -20.46
C ARG A 124 -8.06 -3.18 -21.84
N SER A 125 -8.91 -2.37 -22.46
CA SER A 125 -9.42 -2.64 -23.80
C SER A 125 -8.35 -2.49 -24.90
N ALA A 126 -7.34 -1.65 -24.66
CA ALA A 126 -6.23 -1.43 -25.59
C ALA A 126 -5.09 -2.45 -25.42
N ILE A 127 -4.91 -3.02 -24.23
CA ILE A 127 -3.91 -4.05 -23.96
C ILE A 127 -4.47 -5.42 -24.33
N LEU A 128 -4.10 -5.91 -25.50
CA LEU A 128 -4.35 -7.30 -25.88
C LEU A 128 -3.22 -8.17 -25.32
N PRO A 129 -3.52 -9.14 -24.43
CA PRO A 129 -2.52 -10.10 -24.03
C PRO A 129 -2.08 -10.86 -25.29
N LEU A 130 -0.79 -10.76 -25.62
CA LEU A 130 -0.21 -11.66 -26.61
C LEU A 130 -0.44 -13.08 -26.10
N GLN A 131 -1.15 -13.90 -26.88
CA GLN A 131 -1.20 -15.35 -26.68
C GLN A 131 0.25 -15.83 -26.64
N ARG A 132 0.74 -16.22 -25.46
CA ARG A 132 2.12 -16.66 -25.31
C ARG A 132 2.18 -18.15 -25.00
N MET A 133 2.87 -18.84 -25.89
CA MET A 133 3.19 -20.26 -25.87
C MET A 133 4.51 -20.42 -25.12
N GLY A 134 4.44 -20.80 -23.85
CA GLY A 134 5.63 -21.06 -23.03
C GLY A 134 5.26 -21.88 -21.80
N PRO A 135 6.22 -22.58 -21.18
CA PRO A 135 5.95 -23.37 -19.99
C PRO A 135 5.51 -22.45 -18.84
N THR A 136 4.47 -22.87 -18.13
CA THR A 136 4.02 -22.21 -16.90
C THR A 136 4.95 -22.59 -15.75
N VAL A 137 5.30 -21.62 -14.89
CA VAL A 137 6.18 -21.83 -13.73
C VAL A 137 5.43 -21.47 -12.45
N ASP A 138 5.44 -22.35 -11.46
CA ASP A 138 4.75 -22.11 -10.19
C ASP A 138 5.38 -20.98 -9.38
N ALA A 139 4.54 -20.07 -8.86
CA ALA A 139 4.96 -18.91 -8.09
C ALA A 139 5.72 -19.28 -6.81
N ASN A 140 5.34 -20.37 -6.13
CA ASN A 140 6.03 -20.81 -4.92
C ASN A 140 7.40 -21.35 -5.24
N VAL A 141 7.57 -22.03 -6.38
CA VAL A 141 8.89 -22.49 -6.85
C VAL A 141 9.79 -21.29 -7.12
N LEU A 142 9.30 -20.26 -7.81
CA LEU A 142 10.05 -19.03 -8.02
C LEU A 142 10.42 -18.34 -6.70
N ALA A 143 9.47 -18.22 -5.76
CA ALA A 143 9.71 -17.61 -4.45
C ALA A 143 10.76 -18.40 -3.64
N THR A 144 10.70 -19.74 -3.69
CA THR A 144 11.66 -20.61 -3.01
C THR A 144 13.07 -20.43 -3.57
N LEU A 145 13.21 -20.40 -4.90
CA LEU A 145 14.51 -20.20 -5.55
C LEU A 145 15.09 -18.80 -5.29
N ALA A 146 14.25 -17.77 -5.19
CA ALA A 146 14.71 -16.41 -4.92
C ALA A 146 15.17 -16.18 -3.47
N ALA A 147 14.74 -17.03 -2.53
CA ALA A 147 15.07 -16.94 -1.11
C ALA A 147 16.27 -17.82 -0.68
N ALA A 148 16.80 -18.63 -1.59
CA ALA A 148 17.98 -19.48 -1.39
C ALA A 148 19.29 -18.71 -1.62
#